data_AF-A0A964BXL9-F1
#
_entry.id   AF-A0A964BXL9-F1
#
_cell.length_a   1.000
_cell.length_b   1.000
_cell.length_c   1.000
_cell.angle_alpha   90.00
_cell.angle_beta   90.00
_cell.angle_gamma   90.00
#
_symmetry.space_group_name_H-M   'P 1'
#
loop_
_entity.id
_entity.type
_entity.pdbx_description
1 polymer ?
#
loop_
_entity_poly.entity_id
_entity_poly.type
_entity_poly.pdbx_seq_one_letter_code
_entity_poly.pdbx_strand_id
1 'polypeptide(L)'
;MLGSFPNPYPDELLYSVVARYHIRSGNKSFRQTHEELFETVDLQSDKIVLPNNLNFLTSQLPQGSQLTVESLIKKNTLYPFFRSFLTPIEPIWDLLGKRLH
;
A
#
# COMPACT_ATOMS: atom_id res chain seq x y z
N MET A 1 -8.20 15.64 -4.29
CA MET A 1 -9.27 14.62 -4.30
C MET A 1 -9.36 14.06 -5.72
N LEU A 2 -9.39 12.74 -5.86
CA LEU A 2 -9.50 12.05 -7.15
C LEU A 2 -10.93 12.12 -7.67
N GLY A 3 -11.09 12.28 -8.99
CA GLY A 3 -12.41 12.22 -9.63
C GLY A 3 -13.01 10.80 -9.65
N SER A 4 -12.17 9.76 -9.67
CA SER A 4 -12.58 8.37 -9.59
C SER A 4 -11.40 7.48 -9.17
N PHE A 5 -11.68 6.41 -8.43
CA PHE A 5 -10.71 5.36 -8.13
C PHE A 5 -11.38 3.98 -8.31
N PRO A 6 -10.73 2.99 -8.95
CA PRO A 6 -11.34 1.69 -9.17
C PRO A 6 -11.62 0.98 -7.84
N ASN A 7 -12.81 0.43 -7.69
CA ASN A 7 -13.06 -0.52 -6.61
C ASN A 7 -12.23 -1.79 -6.85
N PRO A 8 -11.47 -2.29 -5.86
CA PRO A 8 -10.73 -3.54 -5.98
C PRO A 8 -11.68 -4.72 -6.23
N TYR A 9 -11.27 -5.65 -7.09
CA TYR A 9 -11.95 -6.94 -7.21
C TYR A 9 -11.60 -7.85 -6.03
N PRO A 10 -12.39 -8.92 -5.77
CA PRO A 10 -12.00 -9.97 -4.84
C PRO A 10 -10.61 -10.50 -5.19
N ASP A 11 -9.76 -10.66 -4.16
CA ASP A 11 -8.39 -11.19 -4.25
C ASP A 11 -7.43 -10.42 -5.18
N GLU A 12 -7.76 -9.17 -5.52
CA GLU A 12 -6.92 -8.34 -6.36
C GLU A 12 -5.86 -7.58 -5.54
N LEU A 13 -4.60 -7.63 -5.99
CA LEU A 13 -3.54 -6.81 -5.40
C LEU A 13 -3.73 -5.32 -5.72
N LEU A 14 -3.37 -4.45 -4.78
CA LEU A 14 -3.42 -3.00 -4.92
C LEU A 14 -2.58 -2.53 -6.11
N TYR A 15 -1.49 -3.24 -6.44
CA TYR A 15 -0.72 -3.02 -7.66
C TYR A 15 -1.60 -3.08 -8.93
N SER A 16 -2.43 -4.11 -9.06
CA SER A 16 -3.36 -4.27 -10.19
C SER A 16 -4.42 -3.15 -10.19
N VAL A 17 -4.94 -2.79 -9.02
CA VAL A 17 -5.88 -1.66 -8.89
C VAL A 17 -5.26 -0.35 -9.38
N VAL A 18 -4.01 -0.08 -9.00
CA VAL A 18 -3.24 1.10 -9.44
C VAL A 18 -2.97 1.05 -10.94
N ALA A 19 -2.67 -0.12 -11.51
CA ALA A 19 -2.51 -0.28 -12.96
C ALA A 19 -3.82 -0.01 -13.71
N ARG A 20 -4.97 -0.47 -13.18
CA ARG A 20 -6.29 -0.14 -13.74
C ARG A 20 -6.57 1.36 -13.64
N TYR A 21 -6.21 2.00 -12.53
CA TYR A 21 -6.33 3.45 -12.39
C TYR A 21 -5.47 4.16 -13.45
N HIS A 22 -4.20 3.79 -13.59
CA HIS A 22 -3.26 4.37 -14.57
C HIS A 22 -3.83 4.39 -15.99
N ILE A 23 -4.40 3.26 -16.43
CA ILE A 23 -5.01 3.14 -17.76
C ILE A 23 -6.27 4.02 -17.87
N ARG A 24 -7.13 4.03 -16.85
CA ARG A 24 -8.40 4.77 -16.86
C ARG A 24 -8.22 6.29 -16.74
N SER A 25 -7.20 6.74 -16.02
CA SER A 25 -6.88 8.16 -15.88
C SER A 25 -6.16 8.72 -17.11
N GLY A 26 -5.65 7.86 -17.99
CA GLY A 26 -4.89 8.28 -19.17
C GLY A 26 -3.53 8.89 -18.82
N ASN A 27 -2.97 8.52 -17.66
CA ASN A 27 -1.69 9.03 -17.21
C ASN A 27 -0.57 8.60 -18.16
N LYS A 28 0.32 9.54 -18.52
CA LYS A 28 1.37 9.27 -19.51
C LYS A 28 2.52 8.42 -18.97
N SER A 29 2.64 8.36 -17.64
CA SER A 29 3.66 7.58 -16.95
C SER A 29 3.14 7.04 -15.63
N PHE A 30 3.73 5.92 -15.18
CA PHE A 30 3.47 5.40 -13.84
C PHE A 30 3.98 6.33 -12.74
N ARG A 31 4.98 7.16 -13.03
CA ARG A 31 5.44 8.24 -12.14
C ARG A 31 4.31 9.19 -11.79
N GLN A 32 3.63 9.72 -12.81
CA GLN A 32 2.47 10.60 -12.63
C GLN A 32 1.39 9.92 -11.79
N THR A 33 1.16 8.63 -12.03
CA THR A 33 0.18 7.86 -11.25
C THR A 33 0.58 7.70 -9.79
N HIS A 34 1.86 7.47 -9.51
CA HIS A 34 2.35 7.38 -8.13
C HIS A 34 2.28 8.72 -7.40
N GLU A 35 2.64 9.81 -8.07
CA GLU A 35 2.54 11.17 -7.52
C GLU A 35 1.08 11.51 -7.16
N GLU A 36 0.12 11.18 -8.03
CA GLU A 36 -1.31 11.39 -7.79
C GLU A 36 -1.88 10.54 -6.64
N LEU A 37 -1.43 9.29 -6.49
CA LEU A 37 -2.02 8.33 -5.56
C LEU A 37 -1.32 8.26 -4.19
N PHE A 38 -0.03 8.58 -4.11
CA PHE A 38 0.79 8.30 -2.91
C PHE A 38 1.69 9.47 -2.48
N GLU A 39 1.53 10.66 -3.08
CA GLU A 39 2.32 11.88 -2.79
C GLU A 39 3.83 11.76 -3.08
N THR A 40 4.28 10.63 -3.64
CA THR A 40 5.71 10.35 -3.81
C THR A 40 6.02 9.91 -5.23
N VAL A 41 7.19 10.36 -5.70
CA VAL A 41 7.76 10.02 -7.01
C VAL A 41 8.47 8.67 -7.01
N ASP A 42 8.77 8.14 -5.82
CA ASP A 42 9.65 7.00 -5.68
C ASP A 42 8.98 5.74 -6.25
N LEU A 43 9.51 5.26 -7.36
CA LEU A 43 8.98 4.14 -8.17
C LEU A 43 9.67 2.80 -7.84
N GLN A 44 10.22 2.66 -6.63
CA GLN A 44 10.89 1.44 -6.21
C GLN A 44 9.98 0.21 -6.35
N SER A 45 10.57 -0.87 -6.87
CA SER A 45 9.94 -2.20 -7.05
C SER A 45 9.27 -2.73 -5.79
N ASP A 46 9.79 -2.33 -4.65
CA ASP A 46 9.48 -2.78 -3.30
C ASP A 46 8.04 -2.38 -2.92
N LYS A 47 7.53 -1.30 -3.53
CA LYS A 47 6.16 -0.80 -3.35
C LYS A 47 5.09 -1.69 -3.97
N ILE A 48 5.48 -2.63 -4.85
CA ILE A 48 4.60 -3.69 -5.35
C ILE A 48 4.20 -4.63 -4.22
N VAL A 49 5.12 -4.86 -3.27
CA VAL A 49 4.97 -5.85 -2.19
C VAL A 49 4.29 -5.22 -0.97
N LEU A 50 4.79 -4.07 -0.54
CA LEU A 50 4.28 -3.32 0.62
C LEU A 50 4.11 -1.85 0.23
N PRO A 51 2.90 -1.46 -0.22
CA PRO A 51 2.63 -0.09 -0.61
C PRO A 51 2.62 0.83 0.60
N ASN A 52 3.33 1.95 0.49
CA ASN A 52 3.43 2.98 1.52
C ASN A 52 2.46 4.14 1.24
N ASN A 53 2.29 5.04 2.21
CA ASN A 53 1.43 6.23 2.11
C ASN A 53 -0.04 5.93 1.78
N LEU A 54 -0.57 4.79 2.23
CA LEU A 54 -1.98 4.44 2.05
C LEU A 54 -2.93 5.45 2.70
N ASN A 55 -2.51 6.13 3.77
CA ASN A 55 -3.28 7.22 4.37
C ASN A 55 -3.56 8.34 3.36
N PHE A 56 -2.54 8.72 2.57
CA PHE A 56 -2.69 9.72 1.53
C PHE A 56 -3.64 9.23 0.43
N LEU A 57 -3.46 7.99 -0.05
CA LEU A 57 -4.38 7.40 -1.03
C LEU A 57 -5.83 7.52 -0.55
N THR A 58 -6.12 7.08 0.68
CA THR A 58 -7.48 7.10 1.22
C THR A 58 -8.03 8.51 1.44
N SER A 59 -7.18 9.50 1.74
CA SER A 59 -7.60 10.90 1.89
C SER A 59 -7.98 11.56 0.56
N GLN A 60 -7.46 11.03 -0.56
CA GLN A 60 -7.80 11.51 -1.88
C GLN A 60 -9.07 10.88 -2.46
N LEU A 61 -9.63 9.83 -1.85
CA LEU A 61 -10.80 9.13 -2.39
C LEU A 61 -12.07 10.00 -2.33
N PRO A 62 -13.03 9.80 -3.26
CA PRO A 62 -14.34 10.44 -3.19
C PRO A 62 -15.03 10.21 -1.84
N GLN A 63 -15.81 11.20 -1.40
CA GLN A 63 -16.61 11.10 -0.18
C GLN A 63 -17.60 9.93 -0.30
N GLY A 64 -17.65 9.07 0.72
CA GLY A 64 -18.45 7.83 0.70
C GLY A 64 -17.71 6.60 0.16
N SER A 65 -16.42 6.71 -0.17
CA SER A 65 -15.59 5.53 -0.42
C SER A 65 -15.51 4.65 0.83
N GLN A 66 -15.73 3.35 0.64
CA GLN A 66 -15.63 2.34 1.70
C GLN A 66 -14.20 1.79 1.87
N LEU A 67 -13.25 2.27 1.05
CA LEU A 67 -11.87 1.83 1.11
C LEU A 67 -11.14 2.52 2.26
N THR A 68 -10.76 1.72 3.26
CA THR A 68 -9.93 2.16 4.38
C THR A 68 -8.52 1.59 4.24
N VAL A 69 -7.54 2.23 4.89
CA VAL A 69 -6.15 1.75 4.93
C VAL A 69 -6.09 0.32 5.45
N GLU A 70 -6.81 0.02 6.53
CA GLU A 70 -6.85 -1.31 7.13
C GLU A 70 -7.41 -2.36 6.14
N SER A 71 -8.48 -2.01 5.40
CA SER A 71 -9.07 -2.91 4.41
C SER A 71 -8.10 -3.22 3.27
N LEU A 72 -7.38 -2.20 2.78
CA LEU A 72 -6.39 -2.34 1.72
C LEU A 72 -5.24 -3.23 2.17
N ILE A 73 -4.67 -2.97 3.35
CA ILE A 73 -3.56 -3.78 3.89
C ILE A 73 -3.99 -5.24 4.03
N LYS A 74 -5.16 -5.51 4.60
CA LYS A 74 -5.61 -6.88 4.89
C LYS A 74 -6.04 -7.67 3.65
N LYS A 75 -6.56 -7.02 2.61
CA LYS A 75 -7.19 -7.71 1.46
C LYS A 75 -6.47 -7.54 0.14
N ASN A 76 -5.76 -6.42 -0.04
CA ASN A 76 -5.20 -6.01 -1.33
C ASN A 76 -3.68 -5.82 -1.28
N THR A 77 -2.98 -6.28 -0.23
CA THR A 77 -1.51 -6.27 -0.20
C THR A 77 -0.99 -7.65 0.15
N LEU A 78 0.31 -7.86 -0.02
CA LEU A 78 0.97 -9.09 0.41
C LEU A 78 1.25 -9.12 1.92
N TYR A 79 0.88 -8.09 2.68
CA TYR A 79 1.08 -8.06 4.13
C TYR A 79 0.59 -9.32 4.86
N PRO A 80 -0.61 -9.89 4.59
CA PRO A 80 -1.05 -11.12 5.27
C PRO A 80 -0.11 -12.31 5.04
N PHE A 81 0.51 -12.40 3.85
CA PHE A 81 1.50 -13.43 3.54
C PHE A 81 2.81 -13.17 4.28
N PHE A 82 3.32 -11.93 4.25
CA PHE A 82 4.56 -11.57 4.95
C PHE A 82 4.43 -11.64 6.47
N ARG A 83 3.23 -11.40 7.02
CA ARG A 83 2.97 -11.37 8.46
C ARG A 83 3.44 -12.62 9.19
N SER A 84 3.35 -13.80 8.57
CA SER A 84 3.82 -15.06 9.16
C SER A 84 5.35 -15.18 9.24
N PHE A 85 6.07 -14.42 8.41
CA PHE A 85 7.53 -14.39 8.36
C PHE A 85 8.13 -13.19 9.09
N LEU A 86 7.31 -12.21 9.47
CA LEU A 86 7.73 -11.13 10.36
C LEU A 86 7.90 -11.71 11.77
N THR A 87 9.14 -11.99 12.16
CA THR A 87 9.47 -12.25 13.55
C THR A 87 9.00 -11.06 14.38
N PRO A 88 8.45 -11.28 15.59
CA PRO A 88 8.29 -10.18 16.54
C PRO A 88 9.62 -9.45 16.61
N ILE A 89 9.61 -8.14 16.37
CA ILE A 89 10.77 -7.31 16.65
C ILE A 89 10.91 -7.40 18.17
N GLU A 90 11.72 -8.33 18.67
CA GLU A 90 12.16 -8.26 20.06
C GLU A 90 12.85 -6.91 20.17
N PRO A 91 12.42 -6.04 21.11
CA PRO A 91 13.15 -4.82 21.42
C PRO A 91 14.63 -5.16 21.54
N ILE A 92 15.51 -4.37 20.92
CA ILE A 92 16.96 -4.58 20.98
C ILE A 92 17.43 -4.81 22.44
N TRP A 93 16.76 -4.18 23.40
CA TRP A 93 16.99 -4.35 24.83
C TRP A 93 16.75 -5.79 25.33
N ASP A 94 15.75 -6.50 24.83
CA ASP A 94 15.45 -7.90 25.20
C ASP A 94 16.50 -8.88 24.63
N LEU A 95 17.09 -8.56 23.48
CA LEU A 95 18.18 -9.33 22.87
C LEU A 95 19.53 -9.10 23.58
N LEU A 96 19.77 -7.88 24.07
CA LEU A 96 20.97 -7.54 24.84
C LEU A 96 20.95 -8.17 26.24
N GLY A 97 19.78 -8.23 26.89
CA GLY A 97 19.61 -8.89 28.19
C GLY A 97 19.88 -10.40 28.16
N LYS A 98 19.53 -11.07 27.05
CA LYS A 98 19.75 -12.53 26.87
C LYS A 98 21.20 -12.92 26.57
N ARG A 99 22.09 -11.97 26.21
CA ARG A 99 23.51 -12.23 25.91
C ARG A 99 24.46 -11.98 27.09
N LEU A 100 23.96 -11.42 28.19
CA LEU A 100 24.76 -11.10 29.39
C LEU A 100 24.61 -12.14 30.52
N HIS A 101 24.03 -13.30 30.21
CA HIS A 101 23.94 -14.47 31.08
C HIS A 101 24.44 -15.70 30.33
#